data_AF-A0A933E5J1-F1
#
_entry.id   AF-A0A933E5J1-F1
#
_cell.length_a   1.000
_cell.length_b   1.000
_cell.length_c   1.000
_cell.angle_alpha   90.00
_cell.angle_beta   90.00
_cell.angle_gamma   90.00
#
_symmetry.space_group_name_H-M   'P 1'
#
loop_
_entity.id
_entity.type
_entity.pdbx_description
1 polymer ?
#
loop_
_entity_poly.entity_id
_entity_poly.type
_entity_poly.pdbx_seq_one_letter_code
_entity_poly.pdbx_strand_id
1 'polypeptide(L)'
;MEQTGNEEKPYETVLRENQVLRRRLRELEDAPRKGRDAEQRENLVKLLEIKNRQLEQSFAELERGNRQLADAHKRTERYYVSTILSLVQVSEARDPFFAQHSRSVASCARGIGRTLGWDTERLGLLETAGHLHDFGNLGVPPELLHKSGPLEPSERALVRTHPTIARQILEPIGPLALILDWIAQHHERPDGKGYPKGIQG
;
A
#
# COMPACT_ATOMS: atom_id res chain seq x y z
N MET A 1 -21.72 -16.06 -1.54
CA MET A 1 -21.66 -16.73 -2.86
C MET A 1 -21.69 -15.63 -3.90
N GLU A 2 -20.54 -15.05 -4.22
CA GLU A 2 -20.42 -14.10 -5.33
C GLU A 2 -20.02 -14.89 -6.57
N GLN A 3 -20.83 -14.77 -7.61
CA GLN A 3 -20.54 -15.27 -8.94
C GLN A 3 -19.34 -14.50 -9.48
N THR A 4 -18.15 -15.07 -9.42
CA THR A 4 -17.01 -14.60 -10.19
C THR A 4 -17.33 -14.90 -11.66
N GLY A 5 -17.85 -13.90 -12.36
CA GLY A 5 -17.94 -13.90 -13.81
C GLY A 5 -16.57 -14.28 -14.36
N ASN A 6 -16.56 -15.30 -15.22
CA ASN A 6 -15.38 -15.76 -15.94
C ASN A 6 -15.01 -14.68 -16.98
N GLU A 7 -14.53 -13.53 -16.51
CA GLU A 7 -13.96 -12.50 -17.37
C GLU A 7 -12.67 -13.07 -17.93
N GLU A 8 -12.75 -13.55 -19.17
CA GLU A 8 -11.63 -14.04 -19.95
C GLU A 8 -10.53 -12.98 -19.89
N LYS A 9 -9.38 -13.32 -19.31
CA LYS A 9 -8.33 -12.32 -19.05
C LYS A 9 -7.95 -11.70 -20.39
N PRO A 10 -7.73 -10.38 -20.50
CA PRO A 10 -7.48 -9.71 -21.79
C PRO A 10 -6.38 -10.38 -22.64
N TYR A 11 -5.42 -11.05 -22.00
CA TYR A 11 -4.37 -11.81 -22.67
C TYR A 11 -4.83 -13.12 -23.33
N GLU A 12 -5.81 -13.82 -22.75
CA GLU A 12 -6.37 -15.07 -23.30
C GLU A 12 -7.13 -14.79 -24.62
N THR A 13 -7.84 -13.67 -24.68
CA THR A 13 -8.49 -13.17 -25.90
C THR A 13 -7.47 -12.93 -27.00
N VAL A 14 -6.37 -12.24 -26.70
CA VAL A 14 -5.34 -11.96 -27.72
C VAL A 14 -4.59 -13.22 -28.15
N LEU A 15 -4.30 -14.16 -27.24
CA LEU A 15 -3.70 -15.45 -27.61
C LEU A 15 -4.61 -16.25 -28.55
N ARG A 16 -5.92 -16.26 -28.30
CA ARG A 16 -6.90 -16.93 -29.17
C ARG A 16 -6.96 -16.27 -30.55
N GLU A 17 -7.02 -14.94 -30.61
CA GLU A 17 -6.99 -14.20 -31.87
C GLU A 17 -5.69 -14.45 -32.65
N ASN A 18 -4.55 -14.50 -31.96
CA ASN A 18 -3.26 -14.81 -32.57
C ASN A 18 -3.22 -16.25 -33.14
N GLN A 19 -3.79 -17.23 -32.45
CA GLN A 19 -3.92 -18.60 -32.97
C GLN A 19 -4.78 -18.69 -34.23
N VAL A 20 -5.88 -17.93 -34.28
CA VAL A 20 -6.77 -17.86 -35.46
C VAL A 20 -6.03 -17.23 -36.64
N LEU A 21 -5.28 -16.14 -36.41
CA LEU A 21 -4.47 -15.50 -37.44
C LEU A 21 -3.38 -16.44 -37.98
N ARG A 22 -2.68 -17.18 -37.11
CA ARG A 22 -1.69 -18.18 -37.53
C ARG A 22 -2.31 -19.30 -38.37
N ARG A 23 -3.53 -19.74 -38.04
CA ARG A 23 -4.23 -20.76 -38.82
C ARG A 23 -4.59 -20.24 -40.22
N ARG A 24 -5.15 -19.03 -40.31
CA ARG A 24 -5.47 -18.38 -41.60
C ARG A 24 -4.23 -18.13 -42.45
N LEU A 25 -3.11 -17.79 -41.84
CA LEU A 25 -1.85 -17.62 -42.54
C LEU A 25 -1.40 -18.93 -43.21
N ARG A 26 -1.46 -20.06 -42.49
CA ARG A 26 -1.15 -21.39 -43.05
C ARG A 26 -2.10 -21.79 -44.18
N GLU A 27 -3.40 -21.56 -44.02
CA GLU A 27 -4.39 -21.81 -45.09
C GLU A 27 -4.10 -20.95 -46.34
N LEU A 28 -3.62 -19.72 -46.13
CA LEU A 28 -3.09 -18.82 -47.16
C LEU A 28 -1.67 -19.15 -47.62
N GLU A 29 -0.98 -20.15 -47.09
CA GLU A 29 0.28 -20.63 -47.67
C GLU A 29 0.01 -21.81 -48.63
N ASP A 30 -1.00 -22.64 -48.31
CA ASP A 30 -1.30 -23.90 -49.01
C ASP A 30 -2.15 -23.76 -50.28
N ALA A 31 -2.95 -22.69 -50.43
CA ALA A 31 -3.84 -22.55 -51.60
C ALA A 31 -3.07 -22.29 -52.94
N PRO A 32 -3.60 -22.72 -54.12
CA PRO A 32 -2.87 -22.68 -55.39
C PRO A 32 -2.44 -21.28 -55.87
N ARG A 33 -1.30 -21.18 -56.58
CA ARG A 33 -0.65 -19.93 -57.02
C ARG A 33 -0.92 -19.66 -58.52
N LYS A 34 -1.48 -18.51 -58.89
CA LYS A 34 -1.58 -18.04 -60.30
C LYS A 34 -1.35 -16.53 -60.41
N GLY A 35 -0.53 -16.09 -61.37
CA GLY A 35 -0.43 -14.69 -61.82
C GLY A 35 -0.01 -13.64 -60.76
N ARG A 36 -0.43 -12.38 -60.96
CA ARG A 36 -0.15 -11.23 -60.05
C ARG A 36 -0.64 -11.45 -58.61
N ASP A 37 -1.63 -12.32 -58.40
CA ASP A 37 -2.16 -12.67 -57.08
C ASP A 37 -1.17 -13.49 -56.24
N ALA A 38 -0.25 -14.24 -56.87
CA ALA A 38 0.77 -15.02 -56.18
C ALA A 38 1.83 -14.14 -55.51
N GLU A 39 2.28 -13.09 -56.20
CA GLU A 39 3.28 -12.14 -55.68
C GLU A 39 2.69 -11.25 -54.56
N GLN A 40 1.46 -10.76 -54.74
CA GLN A 40 0.75 -10.00 -53.71
C GLN A 40 0.52 -10.83 -52.44
N ARG A 41 0.18 -12.11 -52.60
CA ARG A 41 0.01 -13.05 -51.48
C ARG A 41 1.32 -13.37 -50.77
N GLU A 42 2.41 -13.57 -51.52
CA GLU A 42 3.74 -13.77 -50.93
C GLU A 42 4.18 -12.54 -50.10
N ASN A 43 3.93 -11.34 -50.60
CA ASN A 43 4.21 -10.09 -49.88
C ASN A 43 3.36 -9.96 -48.60
N LEU A 44 2.07 -10.35 -48.66
CA LEU A 44 1.19 -10.34 -47.50
C LEU A 44 1.63 -11.34 -46.42
N VAL A 45 2.03 -12.55 -46.82
CA VAL A 45 2.54 -13.57 -45.88
C VAL A 45 3.80 -13.05 -45.17
N LYS A 46 4.78 -12.53 -45.92
CA LYS A 46 5.99 -11.91 -45.35
C LYS A 46 5.66 -10.77 -44.38
N LEU A 47 4.71 -9.92 -44.71
CA LEU A 47 4.26 -8.84 -43.84
C LEU A 47 3.62 -9.36 -42.55
N LEU A 48 2.78 -10.38 -42.63
CA LEU A 48 2.13 -11.01 -41.47
C LEU A 48 3.14 -11.71 -40.56
N GLU A 49 4.15 -12.38 -41.13
CA GLU A 49 5.25 -12.97 -40.35
C GLU A 49 6.07 -11.91 -39.60
N ILE A 50 6.37 -10.78 -40.24
CA ILE A 50 7.07 -9.65 -39.60
C ILE A 50 6.22 -9.08 -38.47
N LYS A 51 4.94 -8.81 -38.73
CA LYS A 51 4.02 -8.30 -37.71
C LYS A 51 3.83 -9.28 -36.55
N ASN A 52 3.74 -10.58 -36.83
CA ASN A 52 3.61 -11.58 -35.77
C ASN A 52 4.87 -11.66 -34.90
N ARG A 53 6.07 -11.61 -35.50
CA ARG A 53 7.33 -11.52 -34.74
C ARG A 53 7.41 -10.26 -33.88
N GLN A 54 7.01 -9.11 -34.43
CA GLN A 54 6.94 -7.85 -33.66
C GLN A 54 5.97 -7.97 -32.48
N LEU A 55 4.79 -8.57 -32.71
CA LEU A 55 3.78 -8.76 -31.68
C LEU A 55 4.27 -9.70 -30.57
N GLU A 56 4.91 -10.82 -30.92
CA GLU A 56 5.52 -11.73 -29.95
C GLU A 56 6.60 -11.03 -29.10
N GLN A 57 7.42 -10.19 -29.71
CA GLN A 57 8.42 -9.39 -29.00
C GLN A 57 7.77 -8.41 -28.03
N SER A 58 6.77 -7.65 -28.47
CA SER A 58 6.04 -6.71 -27.61
C SER A 58 5.32 -7.40 -26.45
N PHE A 59 4.73 -8.59 -26.67
CA PHE A 59 4.14 -9.38 -25.58
C PHE A 59 5.18 -9.80 -24.55
N ALA A 60 6.33 -10.32 -24.99
CA ALA A 60 7.40 -10.71 -24.09
C ALA A 60 7.97 -9.53 -23.30
N GLU A 61 7.98 -8.32 -23.85
CA GLU A 61 8.37 -7.09 -23.17
C GLU A 61 7.34 -6.66 -22.12
N LEU A 62 6.05 -6.66 -22.46
CA LEU A 62 4.96 -6.35 -21.53
C LEU A 62 4.93 -7.31 -20.34
N GLU A 63 5.09 -8.62 -20.57
CA GLU A 63 5.14 -9.61 -19.50
C GLU A 63 6.36 -9.42 -18.59
N ARG A 64 7.50 -9.00 -19.14
CA ARG A 64 8.68 -8.66 -18.35
C ARG A 64 8.42 -7.40 -17.52
N GLY A 65 7.84 -6.36 -18.12
CA GLY A 65 7.47 -5.12 -17.44
C GLY A 65 6.48 -5.34 -16.30
N ASN A 66 5.41 -6.12 -16.53
CA ASN A 66 4.42 -6.44 -15.51
C ASN A 66 5.02 -7.22 -14.33
N ARG A 67 5.92 -8.18 -14.59
CA ARG A 67 6.64 -8.87 -13.51
C ARG A 67 7.53 -7.94 -12.71
N GLN A 68 8.30 -7.08 -13.39
CA GLN A 68 9.15 -6.10 -12.72
C GLN A 68 8.33 -5.12 -11.86
N LEU A 69 7.17 -4.67 -12.36
CA LEU A 69 6.26 -3.80 -11.63
C LEU A 69 5.69 -4.50 -10.38
N ALA A 70 5.23 -5.75 -10.52
CA ALA A 70 4.74 -6.54 -9.40
C ALA A 70 5.82 -6.77 -8.32
N ASP A 71 7.05 -7.05 -8.73
CA ASP A 71 8.17 -7.22 -7.80
C ASP A 71 8.60 -5.89 -7.16
N ALA A 72 8.55 -4.78 -7.90
CA ALA A 72 8.81 -3.45 -7.38
C ALA A 72 7.76 -3.06 -6.33
N HIS A 73 6.48 -3.34 -6.60
CA HIS A 73 5.40 -3.12 -5.65
C HIS A 73 5.63 -3.88 -4.34
N LYS A 74 5.91 -5.19 -4.43
CA LYS A 74 6.22 -6.02 -3.25
C LYS A 74 7.44 -5.52 -2.48
N ARG A 75 8.47 -5.02 -3.16
CA ARG A 75 9.64 -4.42 -2.50
C ARG A 75 9.25 -3.17 -1.72
N THR A 76 8.47 -2.27 -2.33
CA THR A 76 7.97 -1.06 -1.67
C THR A 76 7.14 -1.39 -0.44
N GLU A 77 6.23 -2.36 -0.52
CA GLU A 77 5.44 -2.82 0.63
C GLU A 77 6.32 -3.35 1.77
N ARG A 78 7.35 -4.15 1.44
CA ARG A 78 8.30 -4.65 2.45
C ARG A 78 9.11 -3.51 3.07
N TYR A 79 9.54 -2.54 2.28
CA TYR A 79 10.25 -1.38 2.83
C TYR A 79 9.37 -0.57 3.76
N TYR A 80 8.10 -0.37 3.39
CA TYR A 80 7.14 0.30 4.25
C TYR A 80 6.98 -0.42 5.61
N VAL A 81 6.70 -1.73 5.59
CA VAL A 81 6.56 -2.52 6.82
C VAL A 81 7.84 -2.45 7.66
N SER A 82 9.01 -2.59 7.04
CA SER A 82 10.29 -2.49 7.74
C SER A 82 10.51 -1.11 8.37
N THR A 83 10.16 -0.02 7.67
CA THR A 83 10.25 1.34 8.21
C THR A 83 9.36 1.50 9.45
N ILE A 84 8.11 1.05 9.39
CA ILE A 84 7.20 1.11 10.55
C ILE A 84 7.76 0.31 11.72
N LEU A 85 8.23 -0.92 11.48
CA LEU A 85 8.84 -1.74 12.52
C LEU A 85 10.08 -1.08 13.14
N SER A 86 10.91 -0.41 12.33
CA SER A 86 12.05 0.35 12.83
C SER A 86 11.62 1.53 13.70
N LEU A 87 10.58 2.28 13.32
CA LEU A 87 10.06 3.38 14.14
C LEU A 87 9.53 2.88 15.47
N VAL A 88 8.75 1.79 15.46
CA VAL A 88 8.29 1.15 16.69
C VAL A 88 9.48 0.77 17.56
N GLN A 89 10.48 0.07 17.02
CA GLN A 89 11.68 -0.31 17.77
C GLN A 89 12.44 0.89 18.36
N VAL A 90 12.53 2.02 17.63
CA VAL A 90 13.13 3.25 18.16
C VAL A 90 12.35 3.77 19.36
N SER A 91 11.02 3.76 19.29
CA SER A 91 10.17 4.16 20.42
C SER A 91 10.34 3.22 21.61
N GLU A 92 10.39 1.91 21.36
CA GLU A 92 10.56 0.88 22.39
C GLU A 92 11.93 0.93 23.06
N ALA A 93 12.99 1.24 22.30
CA ALA A 93 14.35 1.34 22.81
C ALA A 93 14.54 2.55 23.72
N ARG A 94 13.79 3.64 23.51
CA ARG A 94 13.83 4.81 24.39
C ARG A 94 13.20 4.52 25.75
N ASP A 95 12.12 3.74 25.76
CA ASP A 95 11.42 3.39 26.99
C ASP A 95 10.67 2.05 26.85
N PRO A 96 11.19 0.98 27.47
CA PRO A 96 10.58 -0.35 27.42
C PRO A 96 9.17 -0.41 28.03
N PHE A 97 8.80 0.50 28.94
CA PHE A 97 7.46 0.54 29.51
C PHE A 97 6.43 0.98 28.46
N PHE A 98 6.76 2.00 27.66
CA PHE A 98 5.91 2.46 26.56
C PHE A 98 5.75 1.39 25.46
N ALA A 99 6.74 0.51 25.27
CA ALA A 99 6.65 -0.58 24.30
C ALA A 99 5.45 -1.51 24.55
N GLN A 100 5.34 -2.03 25.79
CA GLN A 100 4.27 -2.95 26.14
C GLN A 100 2.91 -2.25 26.15
N HIS A 101 2.89 -0.97 26.55
CA HIS A 101 1.68 -0.14 26.52
C HIS A 101 1.15 0.00 25.08
N SER A 102 1.98 0.49 24.15
CA SER A 102 1.58 0.72 22.76
C SER A 102 1.12 -0.56 22.06
N ARG A 103 1.78 -1.70 22.33
CA ARG A 103 1.33 -3.01 21.81
C ARG A 103 -0.06 -3.39 22.35
N SER A 104 -0.31 -3.14 23.63
CA SER A 104 -1.60 -3.44 24.25
C SER A 104 -2.71 -2.54 23.69
N VAL A 105 -2.42 -1.24 23.53
CA VAL A 105 -3.33 -0.27 22.90
C VAL A 105 -3.65 -0.66 21.46
N ALA A 106 -2.64 -0.99 20.65
CA ALA A 106 -2.81 -1.41 19.27
C ALA A 106 -3.71 -2.65 19.13
N SER A 107 -3.48 -3.67 19.98
CA SER A 107 -4.28 -4.89 20.01
C SER A 107 -5.74 -4.61 20.41
N CYS A 108 -5.96 -3.81 21.46
CA CYS A 108 -7.30 -3.40 21.87
C CYS A 108 -8.02 -2.60 20.78
N ALA A 109 -7.35 -1.62 20.17
CA ALA A 109 -7.91 -0.80 19.09
C ALA A 109 -8.33 -1.68 17.91
N ARG A 110 -7.47 -2.60 17.46
CA ARG A 110 -7.79 -3.58 16.42
C ARG A 110 -9.00 -4.44 16.79
N GLY A 111 -9.10 -4.89 18.04
CA GLY A 111 -10.26 -5.65 18.55
C GLY A 111 -11.57 -4.86 18.50
N ILE A 112 -11.53 -3.57 18.88
CA ILE A 112 -12.67 -2.65 18.77
C ILE A 112 -13.05 -2.47 17.30
N GLY A 113 -12.10 -2.15 16.42
CA GLY A 113 -12.35 -1.98 14.99
C GLY A 113 -12.98 -3.23 14.35
N ARG A 114 -12.54 -4.43 14.77
CA ARG A 114 -13.12 -5.70 14.29
C ARG A 114 -14.58 -5.84 14.71
N THR A 115 -14.91 -5.50 15.95
CA THR A 115 -16.28 -5.51 16.45
C THR A 115 -17.18 -4.53 15.70
N LEU A 116 -16.60 -3.42 15.21
CA LEU A 116 -17.28 -2.44 14.36
C LEU A 116 -17.38 -2.85 12.88
N GLY A 117 -16.88 -4.03 12.49
CA GLY A 117 -16.97 -4.55 11.13
C GLY A 117 -15.99 -3.90 10.14
N TRP A 118 -14.88 -3.34 10.61
CA TRP A 118 -13.86 -2.76 9.72
C TRP A 118 -13.11 -3.85 8.94
N ASP A 119 -12.74 -3.53 7.69
CA ASP A 119 -11.96 -4.40 6.82
C ASP A 119 -10.50 -4.58 7.31
N THR A 120 -9.81 -5.56 6.74
CA THR A 120 -8.44 -5.92 7.14
C THR A 120 -7.43 -4.80 6.93
N GLU A 121 -7.62 -3.97 5.90
CA GLU A 121 -6.72 -2.86 5.58
C GLU A 121 -6.83 -1.78 6.65
N ARG A 122 -8.06 -1.34 6.94
CA ARG A 122 -8.35 -0.35 7.97
C ARG A 122 -7.96 -0.83 9.36
N LEU A 123 -8.09 -2.12 9.65
CA LEU A 123 -7.60 -2.72 10.90
C LEU A 123 -6.07 -2.66 11.01
N GLY A 124 -5.34 -2.89 9.92
CA GLY A 124 -3.88 -2.76 9.90
C GLY A 124 -3.42 -1.31 10.11
N LEU A 125 -4.14 -0.35 9.52
CA LEU A 125 -3.93 1.08 9.76
C LEU A 125 -4.17 1.45 11.23
N LEU A 126 -5.25 0.94 11.83
CA LEU A 126 -5.61 1.23 13.23
C LEU A 126 -4.58 0.67 14.21
N GLU A 127 -4.11 -0.55 13.96
CA GLU A 127 -3.04 -1.19 14.72
C GLU A 127 -1.73 -0.39 14.61
N THR A 128 -1.38 0.06 13.41
CA THR A 128 -0.21 0.94 13.18
C THR A 128 -0.35 2.26 13.93
N ALA A 129 -1.54 2.87 13.95
CA ALA A 129 -1.80 4.09 14.71
C ALA A 129 -1.61 3.86 16.21
N GLY A 130 -2.10 2.73 16.74
CA GLY A 130 -1.91 2.36 18.13
C GLY A 130 -0.44 2.17 18.51
N HIS A 131 0.39 1.63 17.62
CA HIS A 131 1.83 1.51 17.86
C HIS A 131 2.56 2.86 17.89
N LEU A 132 2.09 3.84 17.12
CA LEU A 132 2.78 5.12 16.90
C LEU A 132 2.11 6.31 17.59
N HIS A 133 1.00 6.14 18.32
CA HIS A 133 0.24 7.24 18.91
C HIS A 133 1.09 8.16 19.80
N ASP A 134 1.98 7.55 20.59
CA ASP A 134 2.89 8.21 21.52
C ASP A 134 4.28 8.48 20.95
N PHE A 135 4.51 8.29 19.64
CA PHE A 135 5.84 8.45 19.02
C PHE A 135 6.45 9.84 19.23
N GLY A 136 5.60 10.86 19.42
CA GLY A 136 6.03 12.23 19.70
C GLY A 136 6.62 12.45 21.09
N ASN A 137 6.53 11.47 21.99
CA ASN A 137 7.25 11.51 23.28
C ASN A 137 8.77 11.57 23.07
N LEU A 138 9.27 11.27 21.86
CA LEU A 138 10.65 11.55 21.46
C LEU A 138 11.06 13.03 21.64
N GLY A 139 10.12 13.96 21.45
CA GLY A 139 10.35 15.39 21.62
C GLY A 139 10.06 15.92 23.03
N VAL A 140 9.65 15.06 23.97
CA VAL A 140 9.37 15.43 25.36
C VAL A 140 10.55 15.01 26.26
N PRO A 141 11.01 15.87 27.19
CA PRO A 141 12.07 15.52 28.14
C PRO A 141 11.70 14.27 28.96
N PRO A 142 12.58 13.24 29.04
CA PRO A 142 12.32 12.02 29.81
C PRO A 142 11.98 12.27 31.28
N GLU A 143 12.57 13.31 31.88
CA GLU A 143 12.36 13.66 33.29
C GLU A 143 10.90 14.05 33.56
N LEU A 144 10.20 14.59 32.56
CA LEU A 144 8.77 14.91 32.67
C LEU A 144 7.89 13.68 32.49
N LEU A 145 8.30 12.75 31.61
CA LEU A 145 7.57 11.49 31.40
C LEU A 145 7.67 10.55 32.61
N HIS A 146 8.79 10.61 33.34
CA HIS A 146 9.07 9.77 34.51
C HIS A 146 8.96 10.52 35.84
N LYS A 147 8.44 11.75 35.84
CA LYS A 147 8.34 12.57 37.05
C LYS A 147 7.49 11.85 38.11
N SER A 148 8.07 11.64 39.28
CA SER A 148 7.33 11.15 40.45
C SER A 148 6.51 12.29 41.05
N GLY A 149 5.20 12.30 40.83
CA GLY A 149 4.27 13.30 41.35
C GLY A 149 3.53 14.10 40.26
N PRO A 150 2.72 15.09 40.63
CA PRO A 150 1.96 15.87 39.65
C PRO A 150 2.88 16.74 38.79
N LEU A 151 2.53 16.87 37.52
CA LEU A 151 3.13 17.85 36.61
C LEU A 151 2.60 19.26 36.91
N GLU A 152 3.50 20.23 36.96
CA GLU A 152 3.14 21.64 36.95
C GLU A 152 2.39 22.00 35.66
N PRO A 153 1.58 23.07 35.64
CA PRO A 153 0.82 23.45 34.45
C PRO A 153 1.68 23.61 33.18
N SER A 154 2.89 24.18 33.31
CA SER A 154 3.85 24.34 32.21
C SER A 154 4.43 23.01 31.72
N GLU A 155 4.79 22.11 32.64
CA GLU A 155 5.27 20.77 32.32
C GLU A 155 4.20 19.96 31.59
N ARG A 156 2.95 20.05 32.07
CA ARG A 156 1.80 19.39 31.45
C ARG A 156 1.52 19.94 30.06
N ALA A 157 1.68 21.24 29.85
CA ALA A 157 1.55 21.84 28.52
C ALA A 157 2.61 21.28 27.56
N LEU A 158 3.85 21.07 28.04
CA LEU A 158 4.91 20.47 27.23
C LEU A 158 4.63 18.99 26.90
N VAL A 159 4.20 18.19 27.88
CA VAL A 159 3.82 16.78 27.63
C VAL A 159 2.67 16.69 26.62
N ARG A 160 1.70 17.61 26.66
CA ARG A 160 0.58 17.67 25.71
C ARG A 160 0.96 18.02 24.27
N THR A 161 2.22 18.36 24.01
CA THR A 161 2.71 18.60 22.65
C THR A 161 3.00 17.31 21.87
N HIS A 162 3.15 16.16 22.55
CA HIS A 162 3.55 14.91 21.90
C HIS A 162 2.65 14.48 20.73
N PRO A 163 1.30 14.68 20.70
CA PRO A 163 0.51 14.29 19.53
C PRO A 163 0.86 15.13 18.29
N THR A 164 1.11 16.43 18.50
CA THR A 164 1.55 17.35 17.45
C THR A 164 2.95 17.00 16.96
N ILE A 165 3.87 16.68 17.87
CA ILE A 165 5.24 16.24 17.53
C ILE A 165 5.18 14.91 16.75
N ALA A 166 4.36 13.96 17.19
CA ALA A 166 4.18 12.68 16.50
C ALA A 166 3.72 12.91 15.06
N ARG A 167 2.71 13.77 14.86
CA ARG A 167 2.26 14.15 13.51
C ARG A 167 3.41 14.74 12.68
N GLN A 168 4.14 15.71 13.21
CA GLN A 168 5.23 16.39 12.48
C GLN A 168 6.34 15.41 12.06
N ILE A 169 6.71 14.48 12.93
CA ILE A 169 7.75 13.49 12.64
C ILE A 169 7.28 12.47 11.59
N LEU A 170 6.01 12.05 11.67
CA LEU A 170 5.46 10.99 10.83
C LEU A 170 4.91 11.51 9.49
N GLU A 171 4.60 12.80 9.36
CA GLU A 171 4.02 13.43 8.17
C GLU A 171 4.80 13.18 6.86
N PRO A 172 6.15 13.18 6.85
CA PRO A 172 6.92 12.89 5.64
C PRO A 172 6.75 11.44 5.12
N ILE A 173 6.24 10.52 5.94
CA ILE A 173 6.06 9.12 5.57
C ILE A 173 4.70 8.97 4.90
N GLY A 174 4.68 9.09 3.57
CA GLY A 174 3.46 9.13 2.74
C GLY A 174 2.36 8.12 3.13
N PRO A 175 2.66 6.82 3.31
CA PRO A 175 1.64 5.84 3.69
C PRO A 175 0.98 6.08 5.06
N LEU A 176 1.63 6.81 5.98
CA LEU A 176 1.07 7.15 7.29
C LEU A 176 0.05 8.29 7.24
N ALA A 177 -0.06 9.01 6.12
CA ALA A 177 -1.00 10.12 5.95
C ALA A 177 -2.43 9.75 6.35
N LEU A 178 -2.85 8.50 6.08
CA LEU A 178 -4.18 7.97 6.39
C LEU A 178 -4.49 7.87 7.90
N ILE A 179 -3.46 7.88 8.75
CA ILE A 179 -3.58 7.67 10.21
C ILE A 179 -3.03 8.83 11.04
N LEU A 180 -2.47 9.86 10.41
CA LEU A 180 -1.90 11.01 11.13
C LEU A 180 -2.91 11.72 12.01
N ASP A 181 -4.18 11.79 11.58
CA ASP A 181 -5.24 12.39 12.38
C ASP A 181 -5.61 11.51 13.58
N TRP A 182 -5.62 10.18 13.42
CA TRP A 182 -5.89 9.26 14.53
C TRP A 182 -4.79 9.37 15.59
N ILE A 183 -3.53 9.48 15.15
CA ILE A 183 -2.37 9.69 16.02
C ILE A 183 -2.46 11.07 16.67
N ALA A 184 -2.71 12.15 15.92
CA ALA A 184 -2.71 13.50 16.48
C ALA A 184 -3.88 13.77 17.44
N GLN A 185 -4.99 13.03 17.29
CA GLN A 185 -6.24 13.28 18.01
C GLN A 185 -6.55 12.23 19.08
N HIS A 186 -5.63 11.33 19.42
CA HIS A 186 -5.91 10.24 20.36
C HIS A 186 -6.22 10.72 21.80
N HIS A 187 -5.95 11.99 22.11
CA HIS A 187 -6.33 12.66 23.35
C HIS A 187 -7.49 13.65 23.21
N GLU A 188 -8.12 13.71 22.02
CA GLU A 188 -9.36 14.46 21.84
C GLU A 188 -10.51 13.77 22.58
N ARG A 189 -11.50 14.58 22.98
CA ARG A 189 -12.63 14.12 23.77
C ARG A 189 -13.92 14.64 23.12
N PRO A 190 -15.00 13.84 23.08
CA PRO A 190 -16.26 14.29 22.48
C PRO A 190 -16.84 15.57 23.11
N ASP A 191 -16.50 15.85 24.37
CA ASP A 191 -16.90 17.06 25.09
C ASP A 191 -16.08 18.33 24.74
N GLY A 192 -15.15 18.24 23.77
CA GLY A 192 -14.27 19.34 23.35
C GLY A 192 -13.18 19.71 24.37
N LYS A 193 -13.08 19.00 25.50
CA LYS A 193 -12.07 19.27 26.55
C LYS A 193 -10.74 18.54 26.32
N GLY A 194 -10.61 17.89 25.16
CA GLY A 194 -9.40 17.20 24.73
C GLY A 194 -8.31 18.13 24.23
N TYR A 195 -7.25 17.54 23.67
CA TYR A 195 -6.13 18.24 23.05
C TYR A 195 -5.60 17.42 21.86
N PRO A 196 -4.88 18.02 20.89
CA PRO A 196 -4.36 19.39 20.85
C PRO A 196 -5.33 20.47 20.33
N LYS A 197 -6.40 20.10 19.63
CA LYS A 197 -7.30 21.05 18.95
C LYS A 197 -8.62 21.29 19.70
N GLY A 198 -9.00 20.42 20.64
CA GLY A 198 -10.26 20.55 21.37
C GLY A 198 -11.47 20.26 20.47
N ILE A 199 -11.36 19.20 19.67
CA ILE A 199 -12.38 18.83 18.68
C ILE A 199 -13.62 18.33 19.42
N GLN A 200 -14.78 18.86 19.06
CA GLN A 200 -16.08 18.41 19.57
C GLN A 200 -16.73 17.43 18.57
N GLY A 201 -17.33 16.37 19.09
CA GLY A 201 -17.98 15.30 18.31
C GLY A 201 -19.48 15.19 18.55
#